data_AF-A0A1E7FY03-F1
#
_entry.id   AF-A0A1E7FY03-F1
#
_cell.length_a   1.000
_cell.length_b   1.000
_cell.length_c   1.000
_cell.angle_alpha   90.00
_cell.angle_beta   90.00
_cell.angle_gamma   90.00
#
_symmetry.space_group_name_H-M   'P 1'
#
loop_
_entity.id
_entity.type
_entity.pdbx_description
1 polymer ?
#
loop_
_entity_poly.entity_id
_entity_poly.type
_entity_poly.pdbx_seq_one_letter_code
_entity_poly.pdbx_strand_id
1 'polypeptide(L)'
;MILTQFGLLLLLLSVDTSLGFDGGQSLVVLTGRRRGGAQVRSLSSLPLLSSSSSLAREGGEGKVRFRCGRSDDEPTIAFTMAKELMNPLGISYKNFVVAEDIQTGDRVGWAQIRPLGSSGTDPSRYNSSPGSISSTTTIKDDVDDTIWEEFENDTNIEFPSFWSTLPWSKEYRAASKSANERRDRREQLVAEEIEKIKRRQPQLWELASVYVISEKRSEGIGGNLVRSVLEQHRQSFRKGGGGDDVYALTLSRTGDWYTKSFGFVEEKSIPKPMEFEVKAGNVITKLMGNELICLRLPFDKIGEEGVGDKR
;
A
#
# COMPACT_ATOMS: atom_id res chain seq x y z
N MET A 1 20.63 -12.08 -26.52
CA MET A 1 19.35 -11.78 -27.21
C MET A 1 18.14 -12.56 -26.68
N ILE A 2 18.29 -13.54 -25.77
CA ILE A 2 17.15 -14.33 -25.24
C ILE A 2 16.56 -13.73 -23.94
N LEU A 3 17.32 -12.92 -23.19
CA LEU A 3 16.85 -12.31 -21.92
C LEU A 3 15.78 -11.21 -22.09
N THR A 4 15.73 -10.53 -23.23
CA THR A 4 14.76 -9.44 -23.46
C THR A 4 13.32 -9.93 -23.65
N GLN A 5 13.11 -11.19 -24.03
CA GLN A 5 11.75 -11.74 -24.19
C GLN A 5 11.10 -12.16 -22.86
N PHE A 6 11.87 -12.54 -21.83
CA PHE A 6 11.31 -12.94 -20.54
C PHE A 6 10.81 -11.75 -19.71
N GLY A 7 11.47 -10.60 -19.78
CA GLY A 7 11.00 -9.38 -19.09
C GLY A 7 9.69 -8.83 -19.66
N LEU A 8 9.45 -8.99 -20.97
CA LEU A 8 8.22 -8.59 -21.61
C LEU A 8 7.05 -9.56 -21.33
N LEU A 9 7.34 -10.85 -21.17
CA LEU A 9 6.33 -11.88 -20.91
C LEU A 9 5.69 -11.75 -19.51
N LEU A 10 6.48 -11.36 -18.49
CA LEU A 10 5.97 -11.06 -17.15
C LEU A 10 5.12 -9.78 -17.10
N LEU A 11 5.41 -8.82 -17.99
CA LEU A 11 4.62 -7.58 -18.13
C LEU A 11 3.31 -7.82 -18.88
N LEU A 12 3.26 -8.78 -19.81
CA LEU A 12 2.06 -9.13 -20.58
C LEU A 12 1.13 -10.11 -19.85
N LEU A 13 1.65 -11.01 -19.02
CA LEU A 13 0.82 -11.96 -18.26
C LEU A 13 0.05 -11.32 -17.09
N SER A 14 0.31 -10.04 -16.77
CA SER A 14 -0.37 -9.35 -15.67
C SER A 14 -1.45 -8.35 -16.11
N VAL A 15 -1.65 -8.15 -17.43
CA VAL A 15 -2.65 -7.20 -17.96
C VAL A 15 -4.06 -7.82 -18.13
N ASP A 16 -4.21 -9.14 -18.01
CA ASP A 16 -5.45 -9.83 -18.42
C ASP A 16 -6.38 -10.28 -17.28
N THR A 17 -6.44 -9.52 -16.18
CA THR A 17 -7.48 -9.71 -15.15
C THR A 17 -7.98 -8.38 -14.60
N SER A 18 -8.71 -7.61 -15.42
CA SER A 18 -9.97 -6.99 -14.98
C SER A 18 -10.72 -6.27 -16.12
N LEU A 19 -11.91 -6.80 -16.38
CA LEU A 19 -13.14 -6.08 -16.74
C LEU A 19 -13.22 -5.44 -18.14
N GLY A 20 -13.89 -6.18 -19.04
CA GLY A 20 -14.75 -5.55 -20.03
C GLY A 20 -15.96 -4.89 -19.36
N PHE A 21 -16.34 -3.71 -19.85
CA PHE A 21 -17.72 -3.23 -19.82
C PHE A 21 -17.94 -2.21 -20.93
N ASP A 22 -19.01 -2.47 -21.69
CA ASP A 22 -19.60 -1.66 -22.75
C ASP A 22 -20.29 -0.40 -22.20
N GLY A 23 -20.37 0.63 -23.05
CA GLY A 23 -21.59 1.42 -23.16
C GLY A 23 -21.66 2.80 -22.50
N GLY A 24 -21.77 3.83 -23.35
CA GLY A 24 -22.76 4.89 -23.18
C GLY A 24 -22.42 6.05 -22.24
N GLN A 25 -21.76 7.08 -22.77
CA GLN A 25 -21.78 8.41 -22.16
C GLN A 25 -23.18 9.02 -22.33
N SER A 26 -23.93 9.16 -21.23
CA SER A 26 -25.03 10.12 -21.11
C SER A 26 -24.54 11.35 -20.34
N LEU A 27 -24.52 12.47 -21.05
CA LEU A 27 -24.35 13.81 -20.52
C LEU A 27 -25.62 14.19 -19.74
N VAL A 28 -25.52 14.33 -18.42
CA VAL A 28 -26.58 14.92 -17.60
C VAL A 28 -26.11 16.28 -17.11
N VAL A 29 -26.66 17.33 -17.72
CA VAL A 29 -26.57 18.72 -17.25
C VAL A 29 -27.67 18.94 -16.22
N LEU A 30 -27.32 19.09 -14.94
CA LEU A 30 -28.25 19.57 -13.92
C LEU A 30 -27.99 21.05 -13.66
N THR A 31 -28.84 21.90 -14.22
CA THR A 31 -29.00 23.30 -13.81
C THR A 31 -30.03 23.36 -12.68
N GLY A 32 -29.56 23.59 -11.44
CA GLY A 32 -30.40 23.67 -10.26
C GLY A 32 -30.19 24.98 -9.51
N ARG A 33 -31.17 25.87 -9.58
CA ARG A 33 -31.18 27.25 -9.03
C ARG A 33 -31.68 27.27 -7.58
N ARG A 34 -30.92 27.94 -6.71
CA ARG A 34 -31.19 28.44 -5.33
C ARG A 34 -32.63 28.40 -4.78
N ARG A 35 -32.77 28.00 -3.51
CA ARG A 35 -33.10 28.88 -2.35
C ARG A 35 -33.18 28.07 -1.05
N GLY A 36 -32.43 28.48 -0.03
CA GLY A 36 -32.52 27.92 1.32
C GLY A 36 -31.29 28.31 2.12
N GLY A 37 -31.41 29.36 2.93
CA GLY A 37 -30.32 29.87 3.75
C GLY A 37 -29.97 28.88 4.85
N ALA A 38 -28.80 28.24 4.71
CA ALA A 38 -28.09 27.66 5.83
C ALA A 38 -26.87 28.55 6.10
N GLN A 39 -26.74 28.96 7.36
CA GLN A 39 -25.65 29.78 7.85
C GLN A 39 -24.35 28.97 7.75
N VAL A 40 -23.61 29.16 6.66
CA VAL A 40 -22.29 28.55 6.47
C VAL A 40 -21.32 29.22 7.44
N ARG A 41 -20.99 28.55 8.55
CA ARG A 41 -19.82 28.90 9.35
C ARG A 41 -18.59 28.66 8.49
N SER A 42 -17.94 29.75 8.10
CA SER A 42 -16.69 29.75 7.36
C SER A 42 -15.60 29.10 8.22
N LEU A 43 -15.25 27.84 7.94
CA LEU A 43 -14.03 27.19 8.41
C LEU A 43 -12.86 27.58 7.50
N SER A 44 -12.65 28.88 7.31
CA SER A 44 -11.50 29.43 6.60
C SER A 44 -10.41 29.79 7.61
N SER A 45 -9.66 28.78 8.05
CA SER A 45 -8.28 28.91 8.60
C SER A 45 -7.83 27.60 9.24
N LEU A 46 -7.74 26.53 8.45
CA LEU A 46 -6.78 25.48 8.80
C LEU A 46 -5.39 26.05 8.49
N PRO A 47 -4.45 26.10 9.45
CA PRO A 47 -3.09 26.47 9.15
C PRO A 47 -2.54 25.44 8.18
N LEU A 48 -2.26 25.87 6.95
CA LEU A 48 -1.35 25.16 6.05
C LEU A 48 -0.02 25.08 6.78
N LEU A 49 0.21 23.97 7.49
CA LEU A 49 1.51 23.59 8.01
C LEU A 49 2.42 23.28 6.82
N SER A 50 2.89 24.35 6.18
CA SER A 50 4.06 24.42 5.31
C SER A 50 5.32 24.24 6.17
N SER A 51 5.39 23.13 6.92
CA SER A 51 6.58 22.71 7.64
C SER A 51 7.34 21.69 6.79
N SER A 52 7.64 22.09 5.55
CA SER A 52 8.42 21.30 4.58
C SER A 52 9.92 21.63 4.64
N SER A 53 10.36 22.31 5.69
CA SER A 53 11.74 22.75 5.86
C SER A 53 12.41 21.96 6.99
N SER A 54 13.64 21.50 6.74
CA SER A 54 14.63 20.98 7.70
C SER A 54 14.80 19.47 7.93
N LEU A 55 14.47 18.62 6.96
CA LEU A 55 15.23 17.34 6.77
C LEU A 55 16.31 17.47 5.69
N ALA A 56 16.72 18.70 5.35
CA ALA A 56 17.95 18.95 4.61
C ALA A 56 19.15 18.70 5.55
N ARG A 57 19.44 17.43 5.85
CA ARG A 57 20.65 17.03 6.56
C ARG A 57 21.79 17.16 5.52
N GLU A 58 22.49 18.29 5.54
CA GLU A 58 23.70 18.54 4.73
C GLU A 58 24.84 17.62 5.20
N GLY A 59 24.79 16.35 4.83
CA GLY A 59 25.78 15.34 5.20
C GLY A 59 26.68 14.97 4.03
N GLY A 60 27.79 15.70 3.89
CA GLY A 60 28.89 15.40 2.95
C GLY A 60 28.81 16.20 1.65
N GLU A 61 29.85 17.00 1.37
CA GLU A 61 30.14 17.72 0.11
C GLU A 61 28.98 17.75 -0.90
N GLY A 62 27.95 18.53 -0.58
CA GLY A 62 26.58 18.38 -1.05
C GLY A 62 26.41 18.42 -2.57
N LYS A 63 26.51 17.24 -3.21
CA LYS A 63 26.11 17.02 -4.61
C LYS A 63 24.68 16.52 -4.75
N VAL A 64 24.06 16.07 -3.66
CA VAL A 64 22.75 15.39 -3.70
C VAL A 64 21.78 15.97 -2.67
N ARG A 65 20.56 16.24 -3.11
CA ARG A 65 19.42 16.67 -2.29
C ARG A 65 18.42 15.54 -2.15
N PHE A 66 17.98 15.26 -0.93
CA PHE A 66 16.89 14.31 -0.67
C PHE A 66 15.56 15.04 -0.56
N ARG A 67 14.50 14.46 -1.14
CA ARG A 67 13.13 14.99 -1.05
C ARG A 67 12.09 13.88 -1.07
N CYS A 68 10.87 14.18 -0.64
CA CYS A 68 9.74 13.28 -0.86
C CYS A 68 9.47 13.11 -2.36
N GLY A 69 8.91 11.94 -2.72
CA GLY A 69 8.44 11.68 -4.07
C GLY A 69 7.31 12.61 -4.51
N ARG A 70 7.22 12.79 -5.82
CA ARG A 70 6.21 13.56 -6.54
C ARG A 70 5.56 12.67 -7.60
N SER A 71 4.36 13.02 -8.04
CA SER A 71 3.62 12.23 -9.03
C SER A 71 4.37 12.03 -10.35
N ASP A 72 5.26 12.95 -10.73
CA ASP A 72 6.10 12.87 -11.92
C ASP A 72 7.32 11.95 -11.76
N ASP A 73 7.66 11.52 -10.55
CA ASP A 73 8.74 10.56 -10.31
C ASP A 73 8.31 9.13 -10.65
N GLU A 74 7.04 8.81 -10.46
CA GLU A 74 6.51 7.45 -10.55
C GLU A 74 6.72 6.81 -11.94
N PRO A 75 6.41 7.46 -13.07
CA PRO A 75 6.64 6.87 -14.39
C PRO A 75 8.13 6.61 -14.68
N THR A 76 9.02 7.53 -14.25
CA THR A 76 10.46 7.38 -14.46
C THR A 76 11.04 6.27 -13.59
N ILE A 77 10.61 6.17 -12.33
CA ILE A 77 11.03 5.10 -11.43
C ILE A 77 10.51 3.76 -11.93
N ALA A 78 9.24 3.67 -12.33
CA ALA A 78 8.64 2.47 -12.90
C ALA A 78 9.43 1.96 -14.11
N PHE A 79 9.76 2.86 -15.04
CA PHE A 79 10.54 2.53 -16.23
C PHE A 79 11.96 2.06 -15.87
N THR A 80 12.60 2.72 -14.90
CA THR A 80 13.93 2.33 -14.44
C THR A 80 13.90 0.96 -13.76
N MET A 81 12.91 0.70 -12.91
CA MET A 81 12.72 -0.63 -12.29
C MET A 81 12.52 -1.71 -13.35
N ALA A 82 11.67 -1.48 -14.34
CA ALA A 82 11.46 -2.43 -15.44
C ALA A 82 12.76 -2.69 -16.23
N LYS A 83 13.56 -1.64 -16.51
CA LYS A 83 14.87 -1.75 -17.17
C LYS A 83 15.86 -2.58 -16.36
N GLU A 84 15.85 -2.44 -15.03
CA GLU A 84 16.69 -3.18 -14.09
C GLU A 84 16.09 -4.55 -13.70
N LEU A 85 15.03 -4.99 -14.38
CA LEU A 85 14.32 -6.25 -14.12
C LEU A 85 13.81 -6.38 -12.67
N MET A 86 13.48 -5.25 -12.05
CA MET A 86 12.83 -5.17 -10.74
C MET A 86 11.31 -5.15 -10.92
N ASN A 87 10.57 -5.63 -9.91
CA ASN A 87 9.11 -5.62 -9.91
C ASN A 87 8.56 -4.19 -9.74
N PRO A 88 7.91 -3.56 -10.74
CA PRO A 88 7.38 -2.21 -10.62
C PRO A 88 6.03 -2.15 -9.89
N LEU A 89 5.46 -3.28 -9.47
CA LEU A 89 4.13 -3.31 -8.85
C LEU A 89 4.15 -2.73 -7.44
N GLY A 90 3.14 -1.91 -7.12
CA GLY A 90 2.98 -1.30 -5.80
C GLY A 90 3.91 -0.12 -5.51
N ILE A 91 4.49 0.47 -6.55
CA ILE A 91 5.13 1.79 -6.44
C ILE A 91 4.10 2.87 -6.14
N SER A 92 4.48 3.87 -5.35
CA SER A 92 3.66 5.05 -5.14
C SER A 92 4.54 6.22 -4.74
N TYR A 93 4.37 7.36 -5.43
CA TYR A 93 5.15 8.57 -5.11
C TYR A 93 5.03 9.05 -3.66
N LYS A 94 3.92 8.72 -2.98
CA LYS A 94 3.68 9.09 -1.57
C LYS A 94 4.64 8.39 -0.60
N ASN A 95 5.21 7.27 -1.04
CA ASN A 95 6.05 6.40 -0.24
C ASN A 95 7.54 6.54 -0.56
N PHE A 96 7.90 7.41 -1.51
CA PHE A 96 9.28 7.59 -1.95
C PHE A 96 10.02 8.66 -1.16
N VAL A 97 11.30 8.39 -0.94
CA VAL A 97 12.34 9.40 -0.83
C VAL A 97 13.19 9.34 -2.09
N VAL A 98 13.38 10.47 -2.75
CA VAL A 98 14.15 10.62 -3.99
C VAL A 98 15.42 11.40 -3.69
N ALA A 99 16.54 10.93 -4.24
CA ALA A 99 17.82 11.62 -4.26
C ALA A 99 18.01 12.28 -5.62
N GLU A 100 18.24 13.60 -5.62
CA GLU A 100 18.47 14.40 -6.82
C GLU A 100 19.86 15.03 -6.80
N ASP A 101 20.55 15.04 -7.93
CA ASP A 101 21.77 15.83 -8.10
C ASP A 101 21.43 17.33 -8.03
N ILE A 102 22.15 18.09 -7.21
CA ILE A 102 21.87 19.51 -6.96
C ILE A 102 22.22 20.36 -8.19
N GLN A 103 23.22 19.96 -8.98
CA GLN A 103 23.70 20.74 -10.12
C GLN A 103 22.81 20.53 -11.34
N THR A 104 22.46 19.28 -11.64
CA THR A 104 21.69 18.95 -12.85
C THR A 104 20.19 18.86 -12.58
N GLY A 105 19.78 18.61 -11.34
CA GLY A 105 18.39 18.29 -10.99
C GLY A 105 17.99 16.85 -11.33
N ASP A 106 18.94 16.02 -11.80
CA ASP A 106 18.64 14.64 -12.21
C ASP A 106 18.40 13.73 -11.00
N ARG A 107 17.51 12.76 -11.17
CA ARG A 107 17.25 11.72 -10.16
C ARG A 107 18.40 10.72 -10.16
N VAL A 108 19.13 10.65 -9.04
CA VAL A 108 20.28 9.74 -8.88
C VAL A 108 19.95 8.50 -8.04
N GLY A 109 18.82 8.48 -7.35
CA GLY A 109 18.36 7.31 -6.62
C GLY A 109 17.00 7.50 -5.93
N TRP A 110 16.45 6.43 -5.39
CA TRP A 110 15.23 6.47 -4.58
C TRP A 110 15.19 5.31 -3.57
N ALA A 111 14.35 5.45 -2.54
CA ALA A 111 13.94 4.34 -1.69
C ALA A 111 12.45 4.44 -1.36
N GLN A 112 11.82 3.30 -1.08
CA GLN A 112 10.40 3.23 -0.75
C GLN A 112 10.15 2.32 0.45
N ILE A 113 9.34 2.79 1.39
CA ILE A 113 8.65 1.92 2.36
C ILE A 113 7.16 1.89 2.02
N ARG A 114 6.59 0.69 1.85
CA ARG A 114 5.17 0.51 1.51
C ARG A 114 4.47 -0.40 2.52
N PRO A 115 3.15 -0.26 2.70
CA PRO A 115 2.38 -1.23 3.47
C PRO A 115 2.23 -2.54 2.67
N LEU A 116 2.42 -3.68 3.34
CA LEU A 116 2.19 -5.03 2.84
C LEU A 116 0.76 -5.54 3.12
N GLY A 117 0.03 -4.85 4.00
CA GLY A 117 -1.31 -5.23 4.45
C GLY A 117 -1.39 -5.29 5.97
N SER A 118 -2.50 -5.82 6.49
CA SER A 118 -2.68 -6.01 7.92
C SER A 118 -1.74 -7.09 8.47
N SER A 119 -1.12 -6.83 9.61
CA SER A 119 -0.34 -7.83 10.38
C SER A 119 -1.22 -8.83 11.14
N GLY A 120 -2.53 -8.55 11.21
CA GLY A 120 -3.48 -9.29 12.03
C GLY A 120 -3.45 -10.80 11.80
N THR A 121 -3.47 -11.54 12.92
CA THR A 121 -3.63 -12.99 12.95
C THR A 121 -5.10 -13.34 13.04
N ASP A 122 -5.57 -14.27 12.22
CA ASP A 122 -6.98 -14.67 12.21
C ASP A 122 -7.33 -15.37 13.54
N PRO A 123 -8.16 -14.76 14.41
CA PRO A 123 -8.47 -15.32 15.72
C PRO A 123 -9.34 -16.59 15.61
N SER A 124 -10.02 -16.80 14.48
CA SER A 124 -10.87 -17.99 14.26
C SER A 124 -10.05 -19.25 13.96
N ARG A 125 -8.77 -19.09 13.61
CA ARG A 125 -7.87 -20.18 13.21
C ARG A 125 -6.68 -20.29 14.17
N TYR A 126 -6.67 -21.37 14.94
CA TYR A 126 -5.56 -21.72 15.85
C TYR A 126 -4.21 -21.77 15.09
N ASN A 127 -3.19 -21.07 15.58
CA ASN A 127 -1.83 -20.94 14.99
C ASN A 127 -1.75 -20.29 13.61
N SER A 128 -2.61 -19.33 13.29
CA SER A 128 -2.46 -18.61 12.03
C SER A 128 -1.20 -17.74 12.01
N SER A 129 -0.48 -17.72 10.89
CA SER A 129 0.70 -16.83 10.73
C SER A 129 0.28 -15.36 10.75
N PRO A 130 1.17 -14.42 11.11
CA PRO A 130 0.92 -12.99 10.93
C PRO A 130 0.52 -12.65 9.49
N GLY A 131 -0.45 -11.74 9.33
CA GLY A 131 -1.03 -11.39 8.03
C GLY A 131 -1.96 -12.43 7.42
N SER A 132 -2.47 -13.37 8.23
CA SER A 132 -3.45 -14.38 7.84
C SER A 132 -4.89 -13.90 7.84
N ILE A 133 -5.18 -12.76 8.47
CA ILE A 133 -6.50 -12.15 8.42
C ILE A 133 -6.84 -11.87 6.95
N SER A 134 -7.66 -12.74 6.38
CA SER A 134 -8.45 -12.39 5.20
C SER A 134 -9.59 -11.53 5.71
N SER A 135 -9.27 -10.27 6.07
CA SER A 135 -10.21 -9.32 6.69
C SER A 135 -11.51 -9.27 5.89
N THR A 136 -11.40 -9.36 4.57
CA THR A 136 -12.56 -9.27 3.67
C THR A 136 -13.55 -10.41 3.82
N THR A 137 -13.14 -11.61 4.24
CA THR A 137 -14.05 -12.76 4.36
C THR A 137 -14.83 -12.69 5.66
N THR A 138 -14.15 -12.57 6.81
CA THR A 138 -14.82 -12.45 8.11
C THR A 138 -15.69 -11.21 8.23
N ILE A 139 -15.25 -10.07 7.68
CA ILE A 139 -16.09 -8.85 7.65
C ILE A 139 -17.36 -9.06 6.85
N LYS A 140 -17.29 -9.78 5.72
CA LYS A 140 -18.49 -10.04 4.92
C LYS A 140 -19.46 -10.94 5.67
N ASP A 141 -18.96 -11.96 6.35
CA ASP A 141 -19.80 -12.88 7.14
C ASP A 141 -20.51 -12.10 8.28
N ASP A 142 -19.80 -11.26 9.04
CA ASP A 142 -20.39 -10.46 10.12
C ASP A 142 -21.44 -9.44 9.59
N VAL A 143 -21.16 -8.81 8.44
CA VAL A 143 -22.12 -7.87 7.82
C VAL A 143 -23.31 -8.63 7.21
N ASP A 144 -23.09 -9.83 6.67
CA ASP A 144 -24.16 -10.67 6.13
C ASP A 144 -25.13 -11.08 7.24
N ASP A 145 -24.63 -11.50 8.41
CA ASP A 145 -25.46 -11.81 9.57
C ASP A 145 -26.30 -10.60 10.00
N THR A 146 -25.71 -9.40 10.04
CA THR A 146 -26.42 -8.16 10.36
C THR A 146 -27.53 -7.83 9.35
N ILE A 147 -27.26 -8.03 8.05
CA ILE A 147 -28.25 -7.78 6.98
C ILE A 147 -29.37 -8.83 7.00
N TRP A 148 -29.06 -10.08 7.35
CA TRP A 148 -30.06 -11.13 7.54
C TRP A 148 -30.98 -10.83 8.73
N GLU A 149 -30.43 -10.41 9.87
CA GLU A 149 -31.23 -9.97 11.01
C GLU A 149 -32.13 -8.78 10.65
N GLU A 150 -31.65 -7.81 9.89
CA GLU A 150 -32.47 -6.70 9.41
C GLU A 150 -33.63 -7.21 8.53
N PHE A 151 -33.36 -8.18 7.66
CA PHE A 151 -34.37 -8.77 6.79
C PHE A 151 -35.46 -9.51 7.58
N GLU A 152 -35.09 -10.30 8.59
CA GLU A 152 -36.06 -11.02 9.44
C GLU A 152 -36.91 -10.06 10.29
N ASN A 153 -36.35 -8.91 10.68
CA ASN A 153 -37.04 -7.89 11.44
C ASN A 153 -37.93 -6.97 10.59
N ASP A 154 -37.80 -6.97 9.26
CA ASP A 154 -38.68 -6.19 8.38
C ASP A 154 -40.03 -6.87 8.22
N THR A 155 -40.90 -6.66 9.22
CA THR A 155 -42.27 -7.19 9.25
C THR A 155 -43.15 -6.64 8.12
N ASN A 156 -42.69 -5.66 7.33
CA ASN A 156 -43.44 -5.10 6.21
C ASN A 156 -43.28 -5.90 4.92
N ILE A 157 -42.40 -6.90 4.89
CA ILE A 157 -42.21 -7.77 3.73
C ILE A 157 -43.05 -9.03 3.90
N GLU A 158 -44.35 -8.93 3.63
CA GLU A 158 -45.13 -10.14 3.32
C GLU A 158 -44.68 -10.65 1.95
N PHE A 159 -44.15 -11.88 1.90
CA PHE A 159 -43.76 -12.47 0.62
C PHE A 159 -44.99 -12.55 -0.29
N PRO A 160 -44.95 -11.91 -1.48
CA PRO A 160 -46.10 -11.86 -2.36
C PRO A 160 -46.55 -13.27 -2.73
N SER A 161 -47.87 -13.48 -2.79
CA SER A 161 -48.46 -14.69 -3.38
C SER A 161 -47.90 -14.96 -4.78
N PHE A 162 -47.96 -16.21 -5.26
CA PHE A 162 -47.32 -16.65 -6.52
C PHE A 162 -47.54 -15.71 -7.72
N TRP A 163 -48.72 -15.10 -7.86
CA TRP A 163 -49.06 -14.19 -8.97
C TRP A 163 -48.49 -12.77 -8.85
N SER A 164 -48.11 -12.35 -7.65
CA SER A 164 -47.47 -11.05 -7.36
C SER A 164 -45.94 -11.08 -7.50
N THR A 165 -45.38 -12.19 -7.98
CA THR A 165 -43.94 -12.32 -8.30
C THR A 165 -43.57 -11.83 -9.70
N LEU A 166 -44.56 -11.38 -10.49
CA LEU A 166 -44.32 -10.95 -11.86
C LEU A 166 -43.54 -9.62 -11.90
N PRO A 167 -42.51 -9.47 -12.79
CA PRO A 167 -41.61 -8.31 -12.79
C PRO A 167 -42.27 -6.93 -12.96
N TRP A 168 -43.47 -6.91 -13.55
CA TRP A 168 -44.24 -5.69 -13.80
C TRP A 168 -45.23 -5.32 -12.69
N SER A 169 -45.45 -6.20 -11.71
CA SER A 169 -46.34 -5.91 -10.58
C SER A 169 -45.76 -4.81 -9.68
N LYS A 170 -46.64 -4.12 -8.94
CA LYS A 170 -46.22 -3.03 -8.03
C LYS A 170 -45.44 -3.61 -6.85
N GLU A 171 -45.85 -4.79 -6.40
CA GLU A 171 -45.29 -5.58 -5.31
C GLU A 171 -43.87 -6.01 -5.65
N TYR A 172 -43.66 -6.62 -6.83
CA TYR A 172 -42.31 -7.00 -7.28
C TYR A 172 -41.39 -5.78 -7.39
N ARG A 173 -41.85 -4.67 -7.96
CA ARG A 173 -41.02 -3.45 -8.10
C ARG A 173 -40.63 -2.88 -6.73
N ALA A 174 -41.55 -2.89 -5.76
CA ALA A 174 -41.27 -2.48 -4.39
C ALA A 174 -40.25 -3.41 -3.71
N ALA A 175 -40.45 -4.73 -3.82
CA ALA A 175 -39.52 -5.73 -3.28
C ALA A 175 -38.13 -5.63 -3.92
N SER A 176 -38.05 -5.48 -5.25
CA SER A 176 -36.80 -5.30 -5.99
C SER A 176 -36.07 -4.01 -5.59
N LYS A 177 -36.80 -2.91 -5.40
CA LYS A 177 -36.23 -1.66 -4.90
C LYS A 177 -35.65 -1.83 -3.49
N SER A 178 -36.40 -2.44 -2.57
CA SER A 178 -35.93 -2.75 -1.20
C SER A 178 -34.70 -3.66 -1.21
N ALA A 179 -34.66 -4.67 -2.09
CA ALA A 179 -33.51 -5.56 -2.24
C ALA A 179 -32.25 -4.81 -2.72
N ASN A 180 -32.41 -3.89 -3.70
CA ASN A 180 -31.29 -3.05 -4.16
C ASN A 180 -30.81 -2.10 -3.05
N GLU A 181 -31.72 -1.45 -2.32
CA GLU A 181 -31.36 -0.57 -1.18
C GLU A 181 -30.60 -1.34 -0.08
N ARG A 182 -31.00 -2.57 0.23
CA ARG A 182 -30.28 -3.45 1.16
C ARG A 182 -28.90 -3.84 0.64
N ARG A 183 -28.77 -4.15 -0.64
CA ARG A 183 -27.48 -4.43 -1.28
C ARG A 183 -26.53 -3.23 -1.20
N ASP A 184 -27.00 -2.04 -1.56
CA ASP A 184 -26.20 -0.81 -1.52
C ASP A 184 -25.75 -0.50 -0.09
N ARG A 185 -26.63 -0.69 0.89
CA ARG A 185 -26.31 -0.52 2.32
C ARG A 185 -25.29 -1.54 2.80
N ARG A 186 -25.43 -2.81 2.42
CA ARG A 186 -24.45 -3.86 2.72
C ARG A 186 -23.07 -3.47 2.20
N GLU A 187 -22.99 -3.01 0.95
CA GLU A 187 -21.72 -2.57 0.35
C GLU A 187 -21.09 -1.40 1.13
N GLN A 188 -21.91 -0.45 1.61
CA GLN A 188 -21.45 0.65 2.48
C GLN A 188 -20.95 0.14 3.84
N LEU A 189 -21.69 -0.73 4.54
CA LEU A 189 -21.30 -1.28 5.83
C LEU A 189 -20.00 -2.09 5.75
N VAL A 190 -19.87 -2.94 4.73
CA VAL A 190 -18.62 -3.68 4.47
C VAL A 190 -17.47 -2.70 4.24
N ALA A 191 -17.65 -1.65 3.42
CA ALA A 191 -16.61 -0.66 3.17
C ALA A 191 -16.20 0.09 4.44
N GLU A 192 -17.17 0.52 5.25
CA GLU A 192 -16.93 1.19 6.52
C GLU A 192 -16.18 0.31 7.53
N GLU A 193 -16.57 -0.96 7.66
CA GLU A 193 -15.94 -1.88 8.60
C GLU A 193 -14.53 -2.28 8.15
N ILE A 194 -14.31 -2.45 6.83
CA ILE A 194 -12.98 -2.58 6.25
C ILE A 194 -12.11 -1.36 6.61
N GLU A 195 -12.63 -0.14 6.48
CA GLU A 195 -11.89 1.07 6.83
C GLU A 195 -11.62 1.19 8.34
N LYS A 196 -12.57 0.80 9.20
CA LYS A 196 -12.34 0.74 10.66
C LYS A 196 -11.26 -0.26 11.02
N ILE A 197 -11.28 -1.45 10.41
CA ILE A 197 -10.30 -2.50 10.66
C ILE A 197 -8.92 -2.08 10.16
N LYS A 198 -8.82 -1.48 8.98
CA LYS A 198 -7.58 -0.89 8.46
C LYS A 198 -6.99 0.16 9.40
N ARG A 199 -7.82 0.93 10.11
CA ARG A 199 -7.37 1.92 11.11
C ARG A 199 -6.90 1.29 12.43
N ARG A 200 -7.43 0.12 12.79
CA ARG A 200 -7.17 -0.54 14.08
C ARG A 200 -6.06 -1.58 14.01
N GLN A 201 -5.87 -2.22 12.86
CA GLN A 201 -4.90 -3.29 12.73
C GLN A 201 -3.49 -2.74 12.53
N PRO A 202 -2.49 -3.28 13.23
CA PRO A 202 -1.10 -2.99 12.93
C PRO A 202 -0.83 -3.40 11.48
N GLN A 203 -0.12 -2.58 10.72
CA GLN A 203 0.19 -2.86 9.32
C GLN A 203 1.58 -3.48 9.21
N LEU A 204 1.78 -4.40 8.29
CA LEU A 204 3.14 -4.83 7.94
C LEU A 204 3.72 -3.83 6.95
N TRP A 205 5.00 -3.50 7.10
CA TRP A 205 5.68 -2.57 6.20
C TRP A 205 6.87 -3.24 5.54
N GLU A 206 7.17 -2.79 4.34
CA GLU A 206 8.29 -3.30 3.55
C GLU A 206 9.14 -2.16 3.03
N LEU A 207 10.44 -2.25 3.21
CA LEU A 207 11.43 -1.52 2.41
C LEU A 207 11.52 -2.15 1.02
N ALA A 208 10.57 -1.80 0.16
CA ALA A 208 10.29 -2.47 -1.10
C ALA A 208 11.33 -2.18 -2.20
N SER A 209 11.94 -1.00 -2.18
CA SER A 209 13.00 -0.69 -3.15
C SER A 209 14.02 0.28 -2.57
N VAL A 210 15.27 0.07 -2.95
CA VAL A 210 16.40 0.99 -2.75
C VAL A 210 17.23 0.93 -4.02
N TYR A 211 17.41 2.06 -4.69
CA TYR A 211 18.16 2.14 -5.93
C TYR A 211 19.02 3.39 -5.98
N VAL A 212 20.22 3.25 -6.52
CA VAL A 212 21.14 4.34 -6.85
C VAL A 212 21.75 4.02 -8.22
N ILE A 213 21.78 5.02 -9.10
CA ILE A 213 22.42 4.91 -10.41
C ILE A 213 23.89 4.51 -10.25
N SER A 214 24.39 3.68 -11.15
CA SER A 214 25.71 3.04 -11.02
C SER A 214 26.84 4.03 -10.81
N GLU A 215 26.77 5.19 -11.48
CA GLU A 215 27.77 6.26 -11.46
C GLU A 215 27.89 6.96 -10.11
N LYS A 216 26.85 6.87 -9.28
CA LYS A 216 26.75 7.53 -7.96
C LYS A 216 26.77 6.54 -6.80
N ARG A 217 27.02 5.26 -7.07
CA ARG A 217 27.19 4.24 -6.01
C ARG A 217 28.46 4.51 -5.23
N SER A 218 28.54 3.97 -4.01
CA SER A 218 29.65 4.18 -3.07
C SER A 218 29.83 5.61 -2.53
N GLU A 219 28.97 6.56 -2.92
CA GLU A 219 28.92 7.92 -2.35
C GLU A 219 28.06 8.00 -1.07
N GLY A 220 27.62 6.87 -0.51
CA GLY A 220 26.77 6.83 0.68
C GLY A 220 25.29 7.19 0.45
N ILE A 221 24.89 7.55 -0.78
CA ILE A 221 23.51 7.94 -1.14
C ILE A 221 22.49 6.87 -0.74
N GLY A 222 22.77 5.59 -1.03
CA GLY A 222 21.87 4.48 -0.69
C GLY A 222 21.61 4.37 0.82
N GLY A 223 22.64 4.62 1.64
CA GLY A 223 22.48 4.61 3.09
C GLY A 223 21.65 5.78 3.60
N ASN A 224 21.84 6.96 3.01
CA ASN A 224 21.05 8.14 3.34
C ASN A 224 19.58 8.01 2.90
N LEU A 225 19.32 7.38 1.74
CA LEU A 225 17.96 7.04 1.29
C LEU A 225 17.23 6.14 2.29
N VAL A 226 17.87 5.04 2.71
CA VAL A 226 17.29 4.10 3.67
C VAL A 226 17.01 4.77 5.02
N ARG A 227 17.95 5.55 5.54
CA ARG A 227 17.72 6.32 6.78
C ARG A 227 16.58 7.31 6.65
N SER A 228 16.50 8.01 5.51
CA SER A 228 15.46 9.03 5.29
C SER A 228 14.07 8.40 5.22
N VAL A 229 13.92 7.27 4.53
CA VAL A 229 12.62 6.60 4.43
C VAL A 229 12.21 5.93 5.74
N LEU A 230 13.16 5.37 6.50
CA LEU A 230 12.90 4.86 7.86
C LEU A 230 12.49 5.97 8.82
N GLU A 231 13.14 7.14 8.75
CA GLU A 231 12.77 8.29 9.57
C GLU A 231 11.38 8.83 9.18
N GLN A 232 11.07 8.93 7.88
CA GLN A 232 9.74 9.31 7.39
C GLN A 232 8.67 8.33 7.89
N HIS A 233 8.96 7.03 7.85
CA HIS A 233 8.09 5.99 8.39
C HIS A 233 7.86 6.21 9.89
N ARG A 234 8.93 6.34 10.70
CA ARG A 234 8.84 6.62 12.15
C ARG A 234 7.99 7.85 12.48
N GLN A 235 8.14 8.93 11.72
CA GLN A 235 7.38 10.17 11.92
C GLN A 235 5.88 10.00 11.63
N SER A 236 5.52 9.13 10.70
CA SER A 236 4.13 8.82 10.37
C SER A 236 3.42 8.09 11.52
N PHE A 237 4.14 7.24 12.26
CA PHE A 237 3.61 6.46 13.38
C PHE A 237 3.35 7.26 14.66
N ARG A 238 4.16 8.29 14.93
CA ARG A 238 3.97 9.19 16.10
C ARG A 238 2.58 9.85 16.16
N LYS A 239 1.83 9.85 15.05
CA LYS A 239 0.50 10.48 14.93
C LYS A 239 -0.68 9.57 15.25
N GLY A 240 -0.47 8.32 15.67
CA GLY A 240 -1.55 7.48 16.23
C GLY A 240 -1.57 6.01 15.84
N GLY A 241 -0.44 5.41 15.46
CA GLY A 241 -0.34 3.97 15.20
C GLY A 241 0.70 3.33 16.12
N GLY A 242 0.41 2.12 16.63
CA GLY A 242 1.44 1.28 17.23
C GLY A 242 2.57 1.03 16.23
N GLY A 243 3.81 1.08 16.69
CA GLY A 243 4.96 0.94 15.81
C GLY A 243 5.04 -0.44 15.20
N ASP A 244 5.11 -0.49 13.87
CA ASP A 244 5.14 -1.73 13.11
C ASP A 244 6.56 -2.05 12.62
N ASP A 245 6.89 -3.34 12.57
CA ASP A 245 8.16 -3.82 12.04
C ASP A 245 8.27 -3.55 10.53
N VAL A 246 9.49 -3.25 10.07
CA VAL A 246 9.79 -3.07 8.64
C VAL A 246 10.54 -4.28 8.11
N TYR A 247 9.98 -4.93 7.10
CA TYR A 247 10.58 -6.07 6.42
C TYR A 247 11.33 -5.64 5.17
N ALA A 248 12.27 -6.45 4.70
CA ALA A 248 12.93 -6.25 3.42
C ALA A 248 13.29 -7.59 2.79
N LEU A 249 13.11 -7.71 1.46
CA LEU A 249 13.69 -8.79 0.69
C LEU A 249 15.00 -8.31 0.07
N THR A 250 16.06 -9.08 0.25
CA THR A 250 17.36 -8.75 -0.33
C THR A 250 18.14 -10.00 -0.70
N LEU A 251 19.19 -9.83 -1.49
CA LEU A 251 20.13 -10.92 -1.77
C LEU A 251 20.98 -11.17 -0.53
N SER A 252 21.32 -12.43 -0.25
CA SER A 252 22.18 -12.80 0.88
C SER A 252 23.48 -12.00 0.92
N ARG A 253 24.11 -11.77 -0.26
CA ARG A 253 25.33 -10.96 -0.41
C ARG A 253 25.19 -9.49 0.03
N THR A 254 23.98 -8.93 0.00
CA THR A 254 23.70 -7.55 0.44
C THR A 254 23.08 -7.51 1.84
N GLY A 255 22.73 -8.66 2.42
CA GLY A 255 22.15 -8.76 3.76
C GLY A 255 23.00 -8.08 4.82
N ASP A 256 24.31 -8.34 4.80
CA ASP A 256 25.30 -7.75 5.71
C ASP A 256 25.27 -6.21 5.73
N TRP A 257 25.01 -5.58 4.59
CA TRP A 257 24.91 -4.12 4.53
C TRP A 257 23.71 -3.62 5.32
N TYR A 258 22.57 -4.30 5.23
CA TYR A 258 21.36 -3.94 5.97
C TYR A 258 21.49 -4.21 7.48
N THR A 259 22.02 -5.38 7.84
CA THR A 259 22.16 -5.78 9.25
C THR A 259 23.14 -4.87 9.99
N LYS A 260 24.33 -4.62 9.41
CA LYS A 260 25.37 -3.78 10.03
C LYS A 260 25.03 -2.30 10.02
N SER A 261 24.40 -1.79 8.95
CA SER A 261 24.20 -0.32 8.80
C SER A 261 22.90 0.19 9.41
N PHE A 262 21.86 -0.64 9.49
CA PHE A 262 20.54 -0.19 9.94
C PHE A 262 19.90 -1.09 11.01
N GLY A 263 20.56 -2.17 11.44
CA GLY A 263 20.07 -3.03 12.51
C GLY A 263 18.98 -4.01 12.10
N PHE A 264 18.84 -4.31 10.80
CA PHE A 264 18.00 -5.41 10.35
C PHE A 264 18.52 -6.73 10.92
N VAL A 265 17.61 -7.69 11.11
CA VAL A 265 17.90 -9.06 11.54
C VAL A 265 17.31 -10.01 10.52
N GLU A 266 18.00 -11.12 10.23
CA GLU A 266 17.46 -12.14 9.34
C GLU A 266 16.21 -12.79 9.95
N GLU A 267 15.13 -12.85 9.17
CA GLU A 267 13.83 -13.36 9.59
C GLU A 267 13.53 -14.64 8.83
N LYS A 268 13.34 -15.74 9.57
CA LYS A 268 13.02 -17.05 9.00
C LYS A 268 11.54 -17.18 8.69
N SER A 269 10.70 -16.49 9.46
CA SER A 269 9.24 -16.50 9.28
C SER A 269 8.81 -15.37 8.35
N ILE A 270 8.86 -15.62 7.04
CA ILE A 270 8.47 -14.65 6.01
C ILE A 270 6.96 -14.33 6.13
N PRO A 271 6.56 -13.05 6.16
CA PRO A 271 5.14 -12.70 6.14
C PRO A 271 4.44 -13.24 4.89
N LYS A 272 3.20 -13.72 5.06
CA LYS A 272 2.40 -14.30 3.96
C LYS A 272 2.32 -13.41 2.70
N PRO A 273 2.13 -12.08 2.79
CA PRO A 273 2.12 -11.22 1.61
C PRO A 273 3.43 -11.26 0.81
N MET A 274 4.57 -11.50 1.47
CA MET A 274 5.90 -11.56 0.85
C MET A 274 6.28 -12.96 0.36
N GLU A 275 5.61 -14.02 0.82
CA GLU A 275 5.94 -15.39 0.42
C GLU A 275 5.87 -15.60 -1.10
N PHE A 276 4.88 -14.98 -1.76
CA PHE A 276 4.74 -15.09 -3.21
C PHE A 276 5.92 -14.44 -3.93
N GLU A 277 6.34 -13.25 -3.48
CA GLU A 277 7.48 -12.54 -4.04
C GLU A 277 8.78 -13.33 -3.84
N VAL A 278 8.98 -13.94 -2.67
CA VAL A 278 10.13 -14.81 -2.42
C VAL A 278 10.11 -16.05 -3.31
N LYS A 279 8.94 -16.70 -3.46
CA LYS A 279 8.79 -17.88 -4.33
C LYS A 279 9.08 -17.54 -5.79
N ALA A 280 8.53 -16.44 -6.30
CA ALA A 280 8.76 -15.97 -7.66
C ALA A 280 10.23 -15.54 -7.87
N GLY A 281 10.79 -14.79 -6.93
CA GLY A 281 12.17 -14.33 -6.97
C GLY A 281 13.18 -15.47 -6.92
N ASN A 282 12.96 -16.49 -6.07
CA ASN A 282 13.89 -17.62 -5.91
C ASN A 282 14.06 -18.45 -7.20
N VAL A 283 13.08 -18.48 -8.09
CA VAL A 283 13.22 -19.14 -9.39
C VAL A 283 14.26 -18.41 -10.25
N ILE A 284 14.22 -17.08 -10.25
CA ILE A 284 15.13 -16.23 -11.02
C ILE A 284 16.51 -16.18 -10.37
N THR A 285 16.58 -16.02 -9.05
CA THR A 285 17.86 -15.82 -8.36
C THR A 285 18.70 -17.10 -8.28
N LYS A 286 18.07 -18.28 -8.20
CA LYS A 286 18.79 -19.57 -8.28
C LYS A 286 19.55 -19.72 -9.60
N LEU A 287 18.99 -19.23 -10.70
CA LEU A 287 19.68 -19.23 -12.00
C LEU A 287 20.94 -18.34 -11.98
N MET A 288 20.96 -17.30 -11.14
CA MET A 288 22.06 -16.36 -10.99
C MET A 288 23.01 -16.70 -9.83
N GLY A 289 22.81 -17.82 -9.13
CA GLY A 289 23.62 -18.25 -7.98
C GLY A 289 23.49 -17.35 -6.75
N ASN A 290 22.38 -16.62 -6.61
CA ASN A 290 22.12 -15.80 -5.42
C ASN A 290 20.87 -16.29 -4.68
N GLU A 291 20.89 -16.22 -3.36
CA GLU A 291 19.76 -16.55 -2.49
C GLU A 291 19.04 -15.28 -2.04
N LEU A 292 17.71 -15.27 -2.07
CA LEU A 292 16.91 -14.23 -1.44
C LEU A 292 16.70 -14.56 0.03
N ILE A 293 16.97 -13.58 0.88
CA ILE A 293 16.71 -13.66 2.32
C ILE A 293 15.70 -12.58 2.72
N CYS A 294 14.94 -12.87 3.77
CA CYS A 294 14.04 -11.90 4.39
C CYS A 294 14.72 -11.30 5.61
N LEU A 295 14.66 -9.99 5.72
CA LEU A 295 15.15 -9.24 6.86
C LEU A 295 13.98 -8.55 7.56
N ARG A 296 14.08 -8.39 8.88
CA ARG A 296 13.14 -7.64 9.72
C ARG A 296 13.91 -6.61 10.53
N LEU A 297 13.40 -5.38 10.55
CA LEU A 297 13.85 -4.31 11.43
C LEU A 297 12.78 -4.10 12.51
N PRO A 298 13.05 -4.53 13.76
CA PRO A 298 12.11 -4.32 14.87
C PRO A 298 11.83 -2.83 15.07
N PHE A 299 10.57 -2.45 15.27
CA PHE A 299 10.22 -1.03 15.42
C PHE A 299 11.00 -0.31 16.53
N ASP A 300 11.23 -0.98 17.66
CA ASP A 300 11.98 -0.44 18.80
C ASP A 300 13.43 -0.07 18.43
N LYS A 301 13.97 -0.64 17.35
CA LYS A 301 15.31 -0.34 16.84
C LYS A 301 15.34 0.84 15.88
N ILE A 302 14.19 1.34 15.41
CA ILE A 302 14.12 2.45 14.46
C ILE A 302 14.44 3.77 15.17
N GLY A 303 15.69 4.21 15.04
CA GLY A 303 16.16 5.50 15.58
C GLY A 303 17.03 5.39 16.83
N GLU A 304 17.44 4.19 17.23
CA GLU A 304 18.67 4.00 18.01
C GLU A 304 19.89 4.34 17.13
N GLU A 305 19.99 5.58 16.62
CA GLU A 305 21.22 6.09 16.02
C GLU A 305 22.27 6.19 17.14
N GLY A 306 23.07 5.14 17.32
CA GLY A 306 24.33 5.26 18.06
C GLY A 306 24.65 4.15 19.04
N VAL A 307 25.09 2.99 18.54
CA VAL A 307 26.18 2.26 19.19
C VAL A 307 27.32 2.12 18.18
N GLY A 308 28.10 3.19 18.06
CA GLY A 308 29.47 3.10 17.56
C GLY A 308 29.73 3.60 16.13
N ASP A 309 29.49 4.88 15.85
CA ASP A 309 30.43 5.58 14.95
C ASP A 309 31.69 5.89 15.76
N LYS A 310 32.46 4.84 16.09
CA LYS A 310 33.86 4.97 16.51
C LYS A 310 34.67 5.11 15.22
N ARG A 311 34.74 6.32 14.69
CA ARG A 311 35.80 6.69 13.75
C ARG A 311 37.14 6.75 14.47
#